data_AF-A0A1S1Q6A5-F1
#
_entry.id   AF-A0A1S1Q6A5-F1
#
_cell.length_a   1.000
_cell.length_b   1.000
_cell.length_c   1.000
_cell.angle_alpha   90.00
_cell.angle_beta   90.00
_cell.angle_gamma   90.00
#
_symmetry.space_group_name_H-M   'P 1'
#
loop_
_entity.id
_entity.type
_entity.pdbx_description
1 polymer ?
#
loop_
_entity_poly.entity_id
_entity_poly.type
_entity_poly.pdbx_seq_one_letter_code
_entity_poly.pdbx_strand_id
1 'polypeptide(L)' 'MHRGHITKQGSTLVRWAAIEAVQLLPATTPILGPTKTRVGARRGTNIGKVAVARKLLTFVFHALRDGQARALCAAA' A
#
# COMPACT_ATOMS: atom_id res chain seq x y z
N MET A 1 16.88 -5.82 -14.63
CA MET A 1 16.01 -6.47 -13.61
C MET A 1 14.53 -6.24 -13.94
N HIS A 2 13.88 -7.15 -14.66
CA HIS A 2 12.43 -7.05 -14.92
C HIS A 2 11.66 -7.55 -13.70
N ARG A 3 11.03 -6.64 -12.94
CA ARG A 3 10.07 -7.06 -11.90
C ARG A 3 8.85 -7.63 -12.61
N GLY A 4 8.56 -8.92 -12.41
CA GLY A 4 7.43 -9.61 -13.03
C GLY A 4 6.07 -8.99 -12.69
N HIS A 5 5.02 -9.48 -13.37
CA HIS A 5 3.67 -8.96 -13.20
C HIS A 5 3.17 -9.08 -11.75
N ILE A 6 2.36 -8.12 -11.32
CA ILE A 6 1.75 -8.15 -9.99
C ILE A 6 0.77 -9.32 -9.94
N THR A 7 1.08 -10.33 -9.13
CA THR A 7 0.20 -11.48 -8.92
C THR A 7 -1.14 -11.06 -8.28
N LYS A 8 -2.24 -11.67 -8.74
CA LYS A 8 -3.61 -11.48 -8.23
C LYS A 8 -4.06 -12.64 -7.34
N GLN A 9 -3.13 -13.41 -6.79
CA GLN A 9 -3.43 -14.48 -5.85
C GLN A 9 -4.06 -13.92 -4.55
N GLY A 10 -4.89 -14.75 -3.89
CA GLY A 10 -5.62 -14.41 -2.67
C GLY A 10 -6.98 -13.72 -2.89
N SER A 11 -7.63 -13.32 -1.78
CA SER A 11 -8.98 -12.78 -1.79
C SER A 11 -9.12 -11.48 -2.59
N THR A 12 -10.05 -11.48 -3.55
CA THR A 12 -10.41 -10.30 -4.33
C THR A 12 -11.03 -9.20 -3.48
N LEU A 13 -11.85 -9.56 -2.48
CA LEU A 13 -12.50 -8.61 -1.59
C LEU A 13 -11.47 -7.84 -0.76
N VAL A 14 -10.46 -8.53 -0.23
CA VAL A 14 -9.38 -7.88 0.54
C VAL A 14 -8.59 -6.91 -0.34
N ARG A 15 -8.34 -7.28 -1.59
CA ARG A 15 -7.63 -6.41 -2.54
C ARG A 15 -8.45 -5.18 -2.88
N TRP A 16 -9.76 -5.32 -3.06
CA TRP A 16 -10.68 -4.21 -3.27
C TRP A 16 -10.72 -3.29 -2.04
N ALA A 17 -10.89 -3.84 -0.84
CA ALA A 17 -10.92 -3.08 0.41
C ALA A 17 -9.61 -2.30 0.64
N ALA A 18 -8.46 -2.91 0.34
CA ALA A 18 -7.16 -2.24 0.44
C ALA A 18 -7.00 -1.09 -0.57
N ILE A 19 -7.57 -1.21 -1.77
CA ILE A 19 -7.59 -0.14 -2.77
C ILE A 19 -8.48 1.01 -2.27
N GLU A 20 -9.68 0.70 -1.79
CA GLU A 20 -10.60 1.71 -1.23
C GLU A 20 -9.98 2.46 -0.05
N ALA A 21 -9.36 1.75 0.90
CA ALA A 21 -8.66 2.38 2.02
C ALA A 21 -7.62 3.40 1.53
N VAL A 22 -6.77 3.04 0.56
CA VAL A 22 -5.75 3.94 0.01
C VAL A 22 -6.33 5.12 -0.79
N GLN A 23 -7.54 4.99 -1.30
CA GLN A 23 -8.24 6.10 -1.96
C GLN A 23 -8.81 7.10 -0.96
N LEU A 24 -9.26 6.62 0.20
CA LEU A 24 -9.75 7.45 1.31
C LEU A 24 -8.63 8.14 2.09
N LEU A 25 -7.43 7.55 2.13
CA LEU A 25 -6.30 8.12 2.85
C LEU A 25 -5.88 9.51 2.29
N PRO A 26 -5.68 10.52 3.16
CA PRO A 26 -5.13 11.81 2.75
C PRO A 26 -3.77 11.68 2.05
N ALA A 27 -3.51 12.54 1.07
CA ALA A 27 -2.20 12.58 0.40
C ALA A 27 -1.05 12.95 1.36
N THR A 28 -1.37 13.58 2.49
CA THR A 28 -0.45 13.90 3.59
C THR A 28 -0.09 12.72 4.47
N THR A 29 -0.72 11.54 4.31
CA THR A 29 -0.36 10.37 5.11
C THR A 29 1.12 10.02 4.90
N PRO A 30 1.91 9.96 6.00
CA PRO A 30 3.32 9.64 5.93
C PRO A 30 3.57 8.35 5.16
N ILE A 31 4.63 8.34 4.34
CA ILE A 31 5.11 7.18 3.58
C ILE A 31 4.20 6.75 2.40
N LEU A 32 2.87 6.66 2.60
CA LEU A 32 1.93 6.16 1.60
C LEU A 32 1.65 7.19 0.49
N GLY A 33 1.42 8.46 0.85
CA GLY A 33 1.19 9.55 -0.11
C GLY A 33 2.35 9.76 -1.07
N PRO A 34 3.58 10.00 -0.58
CA PRO A 34 4.76 10.16 -1.45
C PRO A 34 5.05 8.94 -2.32
N THR A 35 4.78 7.72 -1.80
CA THR A 35 4.94 6.49 -2.58
C THR A 35 3.92 6.40 -3.70
N LYS A 36 2.65 6.78 -3.46
CA LYS A 36 1.58 6.83 -4.47
C LYS A 36 1.97 7.74 -5.62
N THR A 37 2.38 8.96 -5.31
CA THR A 37 2.74 9.98 -6.30
C THR A 37 3.97 9.56 -7.10
N ARG A 38 5.03 9.10 -6.43
CA ARG A 38 6.28 8.69 -7.08
C ARG A 38 6.09 7.48 -8.01
N VAL A 39 5.33 6.47 -7.60
CA VAL A 39 5.06 5.29 -8.44
C VAL A 39 4.07 5.63 -9.54
N GLY A 40 3.04 6.43 -9.23
CA GLY A 40 2.06 6.92 -10.20
C GLY A 40 2.71 7.70 -11.34
N ALA A 41 3.61 8.62 -11.03
CA ALA A 41 4.36 9.39 -12.03
C ALA A 41 5.24 8.52 -12.94
N ARG A 42 5.78 7.40 -12.42
CA ARG A 42 6.69 6.53 -13.18
C ARG A 42 6.00 5.44 -13.99
N ARG A 43 4.85 4.95 -13.54
CA ARG A 43 4.21 3.72 -14.05
C ARG A 43 2.70 3.84 -14.27
N GLY A 44 2.11 5.00 -14.03
CA GLY A 44 0.68 5.25 -14.14
C GLY A 44 -0.05 5.16 -12.80
N THR A 45 -1.10 5.96 -12.68
CA THR A 45 -1.87 6.19 -11.44
C THR A 45 -2.42 4.90 -10.84
N ASN A 46 -2.95 3.99 -11.66
CA ASN A 46 -3.51 2.72 -11.18
C ASN A 46 -2.42 1.81 -10.56
N ILE A 47 -1.22 1.78 -11.16
CA ILE A 47 -0.09 1.04 -10.59
C ILE A 47 0.37 1.68 -9.27
N GLY A 48 0.34 3.01 -9.18
CA GLY A 48 0.59 3.73 -7.93
C GLY A 48 -0.38 3.32 -6.81
N LYS A 49 -1.70 3.28 -7.10
CA LYS A 49 -2.72 2.84 -6.15
C LYS A 49 -2.46 1.41 -5.66
N VAL A 50 -2.24 0.48 -6.58
CA VAL A 50 -1.98 -0.94 -6.26
C VAL A 50 -0.70 -1.11 -5.43
N ALA A 51 0.37 -0.38 -5.78
CA ALA A 51 1.64 -0.45 -5.06
C ALA A 51 1.49 -0.01 -3.59
N VAL A 52 0.74 1.05 -3.35
CA VAL A 52 0.48 1.58 -2.01
C VAL A 52 -0.47 0.66 -1.23
N ALA A 53 -1.50 0.10 -1.87
CA ALA A 53 -2.38 -0.89 -1.25
C ALA A 53 -1.63 -2.14 -0.76
N ARG A 54 -0.66 -2.64 -1.55
CA ARG A 54 0.22 -3.75 -1.11
C ARG A 54 1.09 -3.37 0.09
N LYS A 55 1.57 -2.13 0.14
CA LYS A 55 2.35 -1.62 1.27
C LYS A 55 1.49 -1.50 2.53
N LEU A 56 0.26 -0.99 2.40
CA LEU A 56 -0.72 -0.91 3.47
C LEU A 56 -1.03 -2.31 4.04
N LEU A 57 -1.26 -3.31 3.19
CA LEU A 57 -1.49 -4.69 3.63
C LEU A 57 -0.32 -5.26 4.45
N THR A 58 0.91 -4.86 4.12
CA THR A 58 2.09 -5.26 4.91
C THR A 58 2.02 -4.68 6.32
N PHE A 59 1.60 -3.42 6.47
CA PHE A 59 1.41 -2.80 7.77
C PHE A 59 0.28 -3.46 8.56
N VAL A 60 -0.85 -3.75 7.91
CA VAL A 60 -1.97 -4.46 8.54
C VAL A 60 -1.54 -5.84 9.02
N PHE A 61 -0.79 -6.59 8.20
CA PHE A 61 -0.27 -7.90 8.59
C PHE A 61 0.58 -7.82 9.86
N HIS A 62 1.52 -6.87 9.94
CA HIS A 62 2.35 -6.69 11.13
C HIS A 62 1.56 -6.19 12.34
N ALA A 63 0.58 -5.30 12.13
CA ALA A 63 -0.30 -4.86 13.21
C ALA A 63 -1.11 -6.03 13.81
N LEU A 64 -1.65 -6.91 12.96
CA LEU A 64 -2.41 -8.08 13.40
C LEU A 64 -1.52 -9.17 13.99
N ARG A 65 -0.33 -9.38 13.44
CA ARG A 65 0.61 -10.42 13.87
C ARG A 65 1.32 -10.06 15.18
N ASP A 66 1.83 -8.83 15.26
CA ASP A 66 2.76 -8.40 16.30
C ASP A 66 2.09 -7.44 17.30
N GLY A 67 0.82 -7.07 17.10
CA GLY A 67 0.09 -6.08 17.91
C GLY A 67 0.61 -4.64 17.77
N GLN A 68 1.62 -4.43 16.91
CA GLN A 68 2.33 -3.17 16.75
C GLN A 68 2.64 -2.95 15.28
N ALA A 69 2.13 -1.87 14.69
CA ALA A 69 2.59 -1.41 13.39
C ALA A 69 3.95 -0.73 13.56
N ARG A 70 5.05 -1.50 13.67
CA ARG A 70 6.42 -0.96 13.86
C ARG A 70 6.79 0.13 12.84
N ALA A 71 6.19 0.10 11.65
CA ALA A 71 6.35 1.13 10.62
C ALA A 71 5.75 2.51 10.97
N LEU A 72 4.82 2.58 11.93
CA LEU A 72 4.26 3.83 12.47
C LEU A 72 5.04 4.31 13.70
N CYS A 73 5.68 3.41 14.45
CA CYS A 73 6.47 3.74 15.64
C CYS A 73 7.86 4.33 15.27
N ALA A 74 8.44 3.93 14.13
CA ALA A 74 9.72 4.46 13.64
C ALA A 74 9.63 5.85 12.95
N ALA A 75 8.42 6.42 12.86
CA ALA A 75 8.17 7.72 12.23
C ALA A 75 7.75 8.80 13.27
N ALA A 76 7.89 8.51 14.56
CA ALA A 76 7.71 9.43 15.67
C ALA A 76 9.06 10.02 16.11
#